data_AF-A0A934RAF4-F1
#
_entry.id   AF-A0A934RAF4-F1
#
_cell.length_a   1.000
_cell.length_b   1.000
_cell.length_c   1.000
_cell.angle_alpha   90.00
_cell.angle_beta   90.00
_cell.angle_gamma   90.00
#
_symmetry.space_group_name_H-M   'P 1'
#
loop_
_entity.id
_entity.type
_entity.pdbx_description
1 polymer ?
#
loop_
_entity_poly.entity_id
_entity_poly.type
_entity_poly.pdbx_seq_one_letter_code
_entity_poly.pdbx_strand_id
1 'polypeptide(L)'
;MASNDPTTPSAPPIWEKFRWILPILVVVLLSRFSVAKDGFSQLSRPVVLWLIDLFGGQATDHGDTITVGRLDVPWSGDCAGLNLLVLLLAVAVWMNRREPMGKRYWVRIFMMIPAAAIANVLRIFMIIGYREVFYPAIESPQLHYFFGLALLVPFALLAMPKSTRSFSSRVFELLHVAAVIALLAPHADGSQGAALTIAVILGLSNCHMPERLSPARLASFALWVVAAGAIAFAGMESFWLPWVLVCPLVCDPKWLFSPVGALVTLSSHRMVYLIPGAEWVEWVVWAILGYAVWTKFGTHENDTTAHPSTNSWNRPEKAMMFATAVLFLLPFLSSTILAGKKENWVPPTSASLSEVPGGQMVTLPGQNDKIGLLWYDSVGTERHHKLEICLKYRGVELTRSKDVADVFDDGKNHWMKEYYLQNGKLIQSHQEYVISTLGPGTSAGVHLILITDQSSMSAKEFSEEAGKISSRLYEMIREEKLLPGDTSKATASK
;
A
#
# COMPACT_ATOMS: atom_id res chain seq x y z
N MET A 1 -37.37 -19.57 54.17
CA MET A 1 -35.98 -19.58 53.65
C MET A 1 -36.04 -19.96 52.19
N ALA A 2 -36.06 -18.98 51.30
CA ALA A 2 -36.00 -19.21 49.86
C ALA A 2 -34.52 -19.35 49.48
N SER A 3 -34.17 -20.43 48.79
CA SER A 3 -32.84 -20.68 48.25
C SER A 3 -32.57 -19.71 47.10
N ASN A 4 -31.64 -18.77 47.31
CA ASN A 4 -31.06 -17.99 46.23
C ASN A 4 -30.20 -18.94 45.38
N ASP A 5 -30.68 -19.25 44.18
CA ASP A 5 -29.99 -20.04 43.18
C ASP A 5 -28.94 -19.15 42.47
N PRO A 6 -27.62 -19.36 42.67
CA PRO A 6 -26.59 -18.42 42.25
C PRO A 6 -25.95 -18.82 40.91
N THR A 7 -26.74 -19.18 39.89
CA THR A 7 -26.18 -19.59 38.59
C THR A 7 -26.96 -19.11 37.37
N THR A 8 -27.51 -17.89 37.40
CA THR A 8 -27.71 -17.17 36.13
C THR A 8 -26.41 -16.42 35.82
N PRO A 9 -25.64 -16.82 34.80
CA PRO A 9 -24.47 -16.05 34.39
C PRO A 9 -24.95 -14.65 34.02
N SER A 10 -24.46 -13.64 34.75
CA SER A 10 -24.74 -12.23 34.47
C SER A 10 -24.47 -11.97 33.00
N ALA A 11 -25.42 -11.31 32.32
CA ALA A 11 -25.24 -10.94 30.91
C ALA A 11 -23.88 -10.24 30.74
N PRO A 12 -23.08 -10.62 29.73
CA PRO A 12 -21.78 -10.02 29.54
C PRO A 12 -21.93 -8.50 29.40
N PRO A 13 -21.04 -7.74 30.04
CA PRO A 13 -21.15 -6.29 30.04
C PRO A 13 -21.05 -5.75 28.61
N ILE A 14 -21.74 -4.63 28.34
CA ILE A 14 -21.96 -4.10 26.98
C ILE A 14 -20.66 -3.88 26.19
N TRP A 15 -19.53 -3.62 26.88
CA TRP A 15 -18.21 -3.45 26.27
C TRP A 15 -17.66 -4.72 25.63
N GLU A 16 -18.11 -5.93 26.03
CA GLU A 16 -17.75 -7.17 25.35
C GLU A 16 -18.35 -7.25 23.94
N LYS A 17 -19.51 -6.63 23.71
CA LYS A 17 -20.14 -6.51 22.37
C LYS A 17 -19.33 -5.62 21.43
N PHE A 18 -18.61 -4.65 21.99
CA PHE A 18 -17.76 -3.71 21.24
C PHE A 18 -16.32 -4.20 21.05
N ARG A 19 -15.96 -5.41 21.52
CA ARG A 19 -14.60 -5.96 21.41
C ARG A 19 -14.06 -6.01 19.98
N TRP A 20 -14.94 -6.18 19.00
CA TRP A 20 -14.62 -6.24 17.57
C TRP A 20 -14.42 -4.88 16.93
N ILE A 21 -14.90 -3.80 17.57
CA ILE A 21 -14.67 -2.42 17.15
C ILE A 21 -13.30 -1.94 17.65
N LEU A 22 -12.78 -2.51 18.74
CA LEU A 22 -11.46 -2.13 19.27
C LEU A 22 -10.32 -2.20 18.23
N PRO A 23 -10.15 -3.26 17.41
CA PRO A 23 -9.14 -3.24 16.36
C PRO A 23 -9.41 -2.18 15.28
N ILE A 24 -10.68 -1.90 14.94
CA ILE A 24 -11.06 -0.82 14.02
C ILE A 24 -10.62 0.54 14.59
N LEU A 25 -10.95 0.80 15.86
CA LEU A 25 -10.57 2.01 16.58
C LEU A 25 -9.06 2.13 16.69
N VAL A 26 -8.34 1.07 17.03
CA VAL A 26 -6.88 1.08 17.14
C VAL A 26 -6.24 1.40 15.78
N VAL A 27 -6.69 0.77 14.70
CA VAL A 27 -6.17 1.05 13.35
C VAL A 27 -6.48 2.48 12.93
N VAL A 28 -7.75 2.91 13.04
CA VAL A 28 -8.20 4.24 12.58
C VAL A 28 -7.62 5.37 13.43
N LEU A 29 -7.52 5.20 14.74
CA LEU A 29 -6.98 6.22 15.63
C LEU A 29 -5.46 6.32 15.45
N LEU A 30 -4.73 5.20 15.50
CA LEU A 30 -3.27 5.26 15.44
C LEU A 30 -2.74 5.64 14.06
N SER A 31 -3.45 5.34 12.98
CA SER A 31 -3.05 5.79 11.64
C SER A 31 -3.16 7.33 11.50
N ARG A 32 -4.14 7.95 12.18
CA ARG A 32 -4.40 9.39 12.12
C ARG A 32 -3.53 10.27 13.04
N PHE A 33 -2.73 9.70 13.94
CA PHE A 33 -1.86 10.49 14.82
C PHE A 33 -0.47 10.72 14.22
N SER A 34 -0.28 11.84 13.51
CA SER A 34 1.04 12.31 13.06
C SER A 34 2.02 12.50 14.22
N VAL A 35 1.55 13.00 15.35
CA VAL A 35 2.34 13.19 16.60
C VAL A 35 2.96 11.88 17.09
N ALA A 36 2.26 10.75 16.91
CA ALA A 36 2.80 9.44 17.30
C ALA A 36 3.90 8.96 16.34
N LYS A 37 3.86 9.38 15.06
CA LYS A 37 4.92 9.09 14.07
C LYS A 37 6.21 9.79 14.46
N ASP A 38 6.12 11.07 14.83
CA ASP A 38 7.27 11.87 15.23
C ASP A 38 7.92 11.34 16.52
N GLY A 39 7.10 10.98 17.52
CA GLY A 39 7.62 10.40 18.78
C GLY A 39 8.32 9.05 18.59
N PHE A 40 7.79 8.17 17.74
CA PHE A 40 8.41 6.88 17.42
C PHE A 40 9.70 7.04 16.59
N SER A 41 9.74 8.02 15.69
CA SER A 41 10.94 8.38 14.94
C SER A 41 12.06 8.84 15.88
N GLN A 42 11.75 9.71 16.83
CA GLN A 42 12.69 10.22 17.84
C GLN A 42 13.24 9.13 18.76
N LEU A 43 12.49 8.03 18.98
CA LEU A 43 12.97 6.89 19.77
C LEU A 43 13.83 5.92 18.94
N SER A 44 13.39 5.58 17.73
CA SER A 44 14.03 4.56 16.90
C SER A 44 15.36 5.04 16.31
N ARG A 45 15.46 6.33 15.94
CA ARG A 45 16.67 6.87 15.32
C ARG A 45 17.92 6.79 16.21
N PRO A 46 17.91 7.27 17.47
CA PRO A 46 19.09 7.18 18.33
C PRO A 46 19.49 5.73 18.61
N VAL A 47 18.52 4.82 18.73
CA VAL A 47 18.80 3.39 18.95
C VAL A 47 19.52 2.77 17.75
N VAL A 48 19.09 3.09 16.52
CA VAL A 48 19.75 2.61 15.30
C VAL A 48 21.17 3.16 15.20
N LEU A 49 21.37 4.46 15.40
CA LEU A 49 22.69 5.09 15.37
C LEU A 49 23.64 4.48 16.41
N TRP A 50 23.16 4.33 17.65
CA TRP A 50 23.92 3.70 18.73
C TRP A 50 24.31 2.26 18.40
N LEU A 51 23.40 1.47 17.83
CA LEU A 51 23.69 0.10 17.42
C LEU A 51 24.71 0.04 16.27
N ILE A 52 24.63 0.95 15.28
CA ILE A 52 25.63 1.01 14.20
C ILE A 52 27.02 1.31 14.75
N ASP A 53 27.13 2.31 15.63
CA ASP A 53 28.37 2.66 16.33
C ASP A 53 28.91 1.50 17.17
N LEU A 54 28.02 0.81 17.89
CA LEU A 54 28.37 -0.39 18.69
C LEU A 54 28.98 -1.51 17.83
N PHE A 55 28.56 -1.66 16.58
CA PHE A 55 29.11 -2.64 15.63
C PHE A 55 30.29 -2.09 14.80
N GLY A 56 30.82 -0.91 15.16
CA GLY A 56 31.99 -0.30 14.52
C GLY A 56 31.70 0.41 13.20
N GLY A 57 30.44 0.67 12.88
CA GLY A 57 30.03 1.45 11.71
C GLY A 57 30.09 2.95 12.00
N GLN A 58 30.42 3.75 10.99
CA GLN A 58 30.32 5.21 11.08
C GLN A 58 28.94 5.65 10.58
N ALA A 59 28.14 6.24 11.47
CA ALA A 59 26.84 6.81 11.11
C ALA A 59 26.71 8.26 11.60
N THR A 60 26.20 9.14 10.72
CA THR A 60 25.97 10.56 11.02
C THR A 60 24.50 10.90 10.76
N ASP A 61 23.88 11.62 11.70
CA ASP A 61 22.51 12.13 11.56
C ASP A 61 22.53 13.53 10.94
N HIS A 62 21.81 13.69 9.82
CA HIS A 62 21.64 14.96 9.11
C HIS A 62 20.19 15.49 9.21
N GLY A 63 19.37 14.97 10.11
CA GLY A 63 17.99 15.41 10.31
C GLY A 63 17.01 14.66 9.42
N ASP A 64 17.08 14.81 8.10
CA ASP A 64 16.17 14.12 7.17
C ASP A 64 16.81 12.86 6.53
N THR A 65 18.10 12.68 6.75
CA THR A 65 18.91 11.57 6.23
C THR A 65 19.87 11.07 7.32
N ILE A 66 20.21 9.78 7.26
CA ILE A 66 21.32 9.20 8.02
C ILE A 66 22.35 8.72 7.02
N THR A 67 23.58 9.21 7.16
CA THR A 67 24.70 8.72 6.37
C THR A 67 25.34 7.57 7.13
N VAL A 68 25.35 6.37 6.55
CA VAL A 68 26.00 5.17 7.10
C VAL A 68 27.13 4.78 6.16
N GLY A 69 28.38 5.04 6.56
CA GLY A 69 29.55 4.87 5.69
C GLY A 69 29.45 5.73 4.42
N ARG A 70 29.14 5.09 3.29
CA ARG A 70 28.98 5.74 1.97
C ARG A 70 27.52 5.88 1.52
N LEU A 71 26.57 5.43 2.33
CA LEU A 71 25.15 5.41 1.98
C LEU A 71 24.40 6.53 2.67
N ASP A 72 23.66 7.33 1.90
CA ASP A 72 22.69 8.27 2.43
C ASP A 72 21.31 7.62 2.48
N VAL A 73 20.84 7.31 3.69
CA VAL A 73 19.55 6.67 3.94
C VAL A 73 18.54 7.75 4.33
N PRO A 74 17.52 8.04 3.49
CA PRO A 74 16.48 8.99 3.84
C PRO A 74 15.67 8.46 5.02
N TRP A 75 15.52 9.29 6.05
CA TRP A 75 14.76 8.95 7.23
C TRP A 75 13.35 9.51 7.13
N SER A 76 12.55 8.91 6.26
CA SER A 76 11.14 9.27 6.07
C SER A 76 10.26 8.79 7.22
N GLY A 77 9.00 9.24 7.25
CA GLY A 77 7.98 8.75 8.18
C GLY A 77 7.77 7.22 8.14
N ASP A 78 8.16 6.55 7.04
CA ASP A 78 8.11 5.10 6.94
C ASP A 78 9.17 4.40 7.81
N CYS A 79 10.30 5.06 8.10
CA CYS A 79 11.34 4.57 9.01
C CYS A 79 10.96 4.72 10.50
N ALA A 80 9.99 5.58 10.82
CA ALA A 80 9.56 5.85 12.19
C ALA A 80 8.99 4.60 12.90
N GLY A 81 8.46 3.62 12.16
CA GLY A 81 8.03 2.34 12.72
C GLY A 81 6.64 2.32 13.36
N LEU A 82 5.94 3.47 13.40
CA LEU A 82 4.56 3.52 13.88
C LEU A 82 3.67 2.56 13.08
N ASN A 83 3.85 2.50 11.76
CA ASN A 83 3.13 1.57 10.89
C ASN A 83 3.28 0.11 11.37
N LEU A 84 4.48 -0.32 11.77
CA LEU A 84 4.69 -1.68 12.29
C LEU A 84 3.99 -1.90 13.63
N LEU A 85 3.97 -0.90 14.52
CA LEU A 85 3.24 -0.99 15.79
C LEU A 85 1.73 -1.14 15.55
N VAL A 86 1.16 -0.30 14.67
CA VAL A 86 -0.26 -0.35 14.34
C VAL A 86 -0.61 -1.70 13.73
N LEU A 87 0.20 -2.18 12.78
CA LEU A 87 0.06 -3.50 12.19
C LEU A 87 0.07 -4.61 13.24
N LEU A 88 1.07 -4.63 14.12
CA LEU A 88 1.22 -5.69 15.12
C LEU A 88 0.09 -5.67 16.15
N LEU A 89 -0.33 -4.49 16.63
CA LEU A 89 -1.46 -4.35 17.54
C LEU A 89 -2.77 -4.77 16.87
N ALA A 90 -3.01 -4.36 15.63
CA ALA A 90 -4.21 -4.75 14.88
C ALA A 90 -4.29 -6.26 14.71
N VAL A 91 -3.19 -6.90 14.29
CA VAL A 91 -3.09 -8.36 14.17
C VAL A 91 -3.27 -9.03 15.53
N ALA A 92 -2.63 -8.55 16.59
CA ALA A 92 -2.72 -9.14 17.92
C ALA A 92 -4.15 -9.05 18.49
N VAL A 93 -4.80 -7.88 18.39
CA VAL A 93 -6.20 -7.70 18.81
C VAL A 93 -7.12 -8.60 17.98
N TRP A 94 -6.89 -8.68 16.66
CA TRP A 94 -7.65 -9.58 15.79
C TRP A 94 -7.49 -11.06 16.19
N MET A 95 -6.27 -11.52 16.46
CA MET A 95 -6.06 -12.92 16.85
C MET A 95 -6.65 -13.24 18.22
N ASN A 96 -6.72 -12.25 19.12
CA ASN A 96 -7.30 -12.39 20.45
C ASN A 96 -8.78 -11.95 20.53
N ARG A 97 -9.44 -11.68 19.40
CA ARG A 97 -10.83 -11.20 19.34
C ARG A 97 -11.88 -12.15 19.93
N ARG A 98 -11.51 -13.40 20.25
CA ARG A 98 -12.35 -14.41 20.92
C ARG A 98 -12.00 -14.61 22.41
N GLU A 99 -10.87 -14.11 22.89
CA GLU A 99 -10.40 -14.27 24.27
C GLU A 99 -11.01 -13.23 25.22
N PRO A 100 -11.41 -13.60 26.45
CA PRO A 100 -11.87 -12.64 27.44
C PRO A 100 -10.77 -11.60 27.74
N MET A 101 -11.16 -10.33 27.90
CA MET A 101 -10.23 -9.20 28.13
C MET A 101 -9.65 -9.16 29.57
N GLY A 102 -9.19 -10.30 30.07
CA GLY A 102 -8.52 -10.39 31.37
C GLY A 102 -7.06 -9.96 31.33
N LYS A 103 -6.35 -10.11 32.46
CA LYS A 103 -4.92 -9.78 32.59
C LYS A 103 -4.04 -10.38 31.48
N ARG A 104 -4.29 -11.64 31.10
CA ARG A 104 -3.53 -12.33 30.05
C ARG A 104 -3.69 -11.68 28.68
N TYR A 105 -4.90 -11.23 28.34
CA TYR A 105 -5.17 -10.51 27.09
C TYR A 105 -4.35 -9.23 27.04
N TRP A 106 -4.48 -8.38 28.07
CA TRP A 106 -3.80 -7.09 28.10
C TRP A 106 -2.28 -7.22 28.12
N VAL A 107 -1.72 -8.20 28.86
CA VAL A 107 -0.27 -8.47 28.82
C VAL A 107 0.19 -8.81 27.40
N ARG A 108 -0.55 -9.65 26.65
CA ARG A 108 -0.19 -9.95 25.25
C ARG A 108 -0.23 -8.69 24.38
N ILE A 109 -1.28 -7.87 24.50
CA ILE A 109 -1.42 -6.63 23.73
C ILE A 109 -0.30 -5.63 24.06
N PHE A 110 -0.01 -5.39 25.35
CA PHE A 110 1.05 -4.47 25.76
C PHE A 110 2.45 -4.95 25.36
N MET A 111 2.69 -6.27 25.36
CA MET A 111 3.97 -6.84 24.88
C MET A 111 4.19 -6.63 23.38
N MET A 112 3.17 -6.26 22.61
CA MET A 112 3.35 -5.90 21.20
C MET A 112 4.06 -4.56 21.02
N ILE A 113 4.04 -3.66 22.01
CA ILE A 113 4.75 -2.38 21.93
C ILE A 113 6.27 -2.58 21.85
N PRO A 114 6.93 -3.24 22.81
CA PRO A 114 8.36 -3.51 22.72
C PRO A 114 8.71 -4.42 21.53
N ALA A 115 7.84 -5.38 21.20
CA ALA A 115 8.03 -6.25 20.03
C ALA A 115 8.05 -5.47 18.71
N ALA A 116 7.14 -4.51 18.52
CA ALA A 116 7.10 -3.65 17.35
C ALA A 116 8.34 -2.74 17.25
N ALA A 117 8.81 -2.20 18.38
CA ALA A 117 10.03 -1.41 18.43
C ALA A 117 11.26 -2.24 17.98
N ILE A 118 11.41 -3.45 18.50
CA ILE A 118 12.47 -4.38 18.10
C ILE A 118 12.36 -4.74 16.61
N ALA A 119 11.15 -5.09 16.14
CA ALA A 119 10.91 -5.41 14.74
C ALA A 119 11.25 -4.23 13.83
N ASN A 120 10.94 -2.99 14.24
CA ASN A 120 11.29 -1.79 13.47
C ASN A 120 12.80 -1.58 13.36
N VAL A 121 13.53 -1.71 14.47
CA VAL A 121 15.00 -1.59 14.47
C VAL A 121 15.61 -2.64 13.54
N LEU A 122 15.20 -3.90 13.67
CA LEU A 122 15.66 -4.98 12.80
C LEU A 122 15.33 -4.72 11.32
N ARG A 123 14.16 -4.15 11.04
CA ARG A 123 13.74 -3.79 9.68
C ARG A 123 14.67 -2.73 9.09
N ILE A 124 14.98 -1.69 9.84
CA ILE A 124 15.89 -0.63 9.40
C ILE A 124 17.28 -1.22 9.09
N PHE A 125 17.78 -2.12 9.93
CA PHE A 125 19.04 -2.84 9.64
C PHE A 125 18.96 -3.70 8.37
N MET A 126 17.85 -4.40 8.12
CA MET A 126 17.66 -5.13 6.86
C MET A 126 17.65 -4.21 5.64
N ILE A 127 17.03 -3.03 5.76
CA ILE A 127 17.01 -2.01 4.70
C ILE A 127 18.42 -1.47 4.43
N ILE A 128 19.16 -1.10 5.47
CA ILE A 128 20.55 -0.61 5.35
C ILE A 128 21.42 -1.71 4.71
N GLY A 129 21.32 -2.94 5.19
CA GLY A 129 22.06 -4.08 4.64
C GLY A 129 21.69 -4.37 3.18
N TYR A 130 20.40 -4.29 2.83
CA TYR A 130 19.95 -4.40 1.44
C TYR A 130 20.58 -3.30 0.58
N ARG A 131 20.54 -2.04 1.02
CA ARG A 131 21.15 -0.93 0.30
C ARG A 131 22.65 -1.13 0.11
N GLU A 132 23.39 -1.59 1.12
CA GLU A 132 24.83 -1.85 0.98
C GLU A 132 25.16 -2.89 -0.10
N VAL A 133 24.35 -3.95 -0.18
CA VAL A 133 24.58 -5.05 -1.13
C VAL A 133 24.13 -4.69 -2.55
N PHE A 134 23.02 -3.96 -2.67
CA PHE A 134 22.35 -3.72 -3.96
C PHE A 134 22.49 -2.29 -4.49
N TYR A 135 23.23 -1.40 -3.82
CA TYR A 135 23.49 -0.04 -4.31
C TYR A 135 24.03 -0.05 -5.75
N PRO A 136 23.55 0.83 -6.66
CA PRO A 136 22.63 1.96 -6.46
C PRO A 136 21.14 1.62 -6.67
N ALA A 137 20.72 0.36 -6.56
CA ALA A 137 19.33 -0.02 -6.78
C ALA A 137 18.36 0.75 -5.88
N ILE A 138 17.24 1.17 -6.46
CA ILE A 138 16.22 1.96 -5.79
C ILE A 138 15.44 1.07 -4.82
N GLU A 139 15.43 1.48 -3.57
CA GLU A 139 14.55 0.99 -2.52
C GLU A 139 13.10 1.38 -2.83
N SER A 140 12.17 0.40 -2.79
CA SER A 140 10.75 0.66 -2.96
C SER A 140 10.01 0.70 -1.61
N PRO A 141 8.92 1.46 -1.48
CA PRO A 141 8.06 1.39 -0.30
C PRO A 141 7.57 -0.03 0.01
N GLN A 142 7.30 -0.84 -1.04
CA GLN A 142 6.89 -2.23 -0.90
C GLN A 142 7.94 -3.09 -0.18
N LEU A 143 9.23 -2.82 -0.38
CA LEU A 143 10.33 -3.52 0.30
C LEU A 143 10.33 -3.24 1.82
N HIS A 144 9.98 -2.02 2.24
CA HIS A 144 9.82 -1.69 3.67
C HIS A 144 8.71 -2.52 4.31
N TYR A 145 7.58 -2.65 3.63
CA TYR A 145 6.46 -3.45 4.10
C TYR A 145 6.78 -4.94 4.08
N PHE A 146 7.56 -5.42 3.10
CA PHE A 146 8.03 -6.80 3.05
C PHE A 146 8.89 -7.16 4.26
N PHE A 147 9.95 -6.40 4.53
CA PHE A 147 10.82 -6.66 5.68
C PHE A 147 10.05 -6.47 7.00
N GLY A 148 9.17 -5.46 7.06
CA GLY A 148 8.29 -5.27 8.20
C GLY A 148 7.41 -6.49 8.46
N LEU A 149 6.72 -7.00 7.45
CA LEU A 149 5.88 -8.19 7.56
C LEU A 149 6.69 -9.42 8.00
N ALA A 150 7.84 -9.67 7.36
CA ALA A 150 8.70 -10.82 7.69
C ALA A 150 9.15 -10.81 9.15
N LEU A 151 9.49 -9.63 9.69
CA LEU A 151 9.93 -9.47 11.07
C LEU A 151 8.78 -9.46 12.08
N LEU A 152 7.57 -9.05 11.67
CA LEU A 152 6.39 -9.02 12.54
C LEU A 152 5.81 -10.42 12.79
N VAL A 153 5.89 -11.34 11.83
CA VAL A 153 5.29 -12.69 11.94
C VAL A 153 5.72 -13.43 13.21
N PRO A 154 7.02 -13.54 13.57
CA PRO A 154 7.45 -14.18 14.81
C PRO A 154 6.80 -13.58 16.07
N PHE A 155 6.69 -12.25 16.16
CA PHE A 155 6.09 -11.59 17.30
C PHE A 155 4.57 -11.77 17.34
N ALA A 156 3.92 -11.74 16.19
CA ALA A 156 2.48 -11.96 16.09
C ALA A 156 2.09 -13.41 16.47
N LEU A 157 2.98 -14.39 16.24
CA LEU A 157 2.81 -15.76 16.74
C LEU A 157 2.77 -15.81 18.29
N LEU A 158 3.55 -14.98 18.98
CA LEU A 158 3.54 -14.90 20.46
C LEU A 158 2.23 -14.35 21.00
N ALA A 159 1.54 -13.51 20.22
CA ALA A 159 0.24 -12.98 20.57
C ALA A 159 -0.89 -14.02 20.39
N MET A 160 -0.66 -15.15 19.70
CA MET A 160 -1.75 -16.08 19.42
C MET A 160 -2.30 -16.73 20.68
N PRO A 161 -3.63 -16.76 20.85
CA PRO A 161 -4.25 -17.44 21.97
C PRO A 161 -4.11 -18.95 21.89
N LYS A 162 -4.18 -19.62 23.05
CA LYS A 162 -4.30 -21.08 23.10
C LYS A 162 -5.67 -21.46 22.54
N SER A 163 -5.70 -22.43 21.63
CA SER A 163 -6.92 -22.86 20.95
C SER A 163 -6.85 -24.36 20.70
N THR A 164 -8.02 -24.99 20.63
CA THR A 164 -8.21 -26.38 20.25
C THR A 164 -7.92 -26.63 18.77
N ARG A 165 -7.89 -25.58 17.93
CA ARG A 165 -7.59 -25.68 16.50
C ARG A 165 -6.12 -25.98 16.21
N SER A 166 -5.88 -26.67 15.11
CA SER A 166 -4.53 -26.99 14.64
C SER A 166 -3.63 -25.75 14.57
N PHE A 167 -2.37 -25.90 14.99
CA PHE A 167 -1.41 -24.80 14.95
C PHE A 167 -1.22 -24.26 13.53
N SER A 168 -1.09 -25.15 12.53
CA SER A 168 -0.91 -24.77 11.12
C SER A 168 -2.05 -23.90 10.59
N SER A 169 -3.32 -24.21 10.91
CA SER A 169 -4.46 -23.39 10.50
C SER A 169 -4.39 -21.99 11.12
N ARG A 170 -3.99 -21.89 12.39
CA ARG A 170 -3.85 -20.60 13.08
C ARG A 170 -2.73 -19.76 12.51
N VAL A 171 -1.57 -20.38 12.23
CA VAL A 171 -0.45 -19.70 11.56
C VAL A 171 -0.87 -19.22 10.18
N PHE A 172 -1.59 -20.03 9.40
CA PHE A 172 -2.05 -19.62 8.09
C PHE A 172 -3.01 -18.42 8.14
N GLU A 173 -3.99 -18.44 9.04
CA GLU A 173 -4.88 -17.29 9.26
C GLU A 173 -4.12 -16.05 9.73
N LEU A 174 -3.14 -16.22 10.61
CA LEU A 174 -2.27 -15.12 11.04
C LEU A 174 -1.54 -14.50 9.84
N LEU A 175 -0.93 -15.32 8.98
CA LEU A 175 -0.20 -14.84 7.80
C LEU A 175 -1.13 -14.14 6.81
N HIS A 176 -2.33 -14.67 6.59
CA HIS A 176 -3.36 -14.03 5.76
C HIS A 176 -3.75 -12.66 6.32
N VAL A 177 -4.11 -12.58 7.60
CA VAL A 177 -4.48 -11.32 8.25
C VAL A 177 -3.32 -10.33 8.22
N ALA A 178 -2.09 -10.78 8.50
CA ALA A 178 -0.92 -9.93 8.47
C ALA A 178 -0.65 -9.35 7.07
N ALA A 179 -0.80 -10.17 6.01
CA ALA A 179 -0.66 -9.70 4.64
C ALA A 179 -1.75 -8.68 4.25
N VAL A 180 -3.01 -8.93 4.62
CA VAL A 180 -4.12 -8.00 4.35
C VAL A 180 -3.92 -6.66 5.07
N ILE A 181 -3.57 -6.69 6.36
CA ILE A 181 -3.38 -5.45 7.12
C ILE A 181 -2.12 -4.71 6.64
N ALA A 182 -1.04 -5.42 6.27
CA ALA A 182 0.15 -4.81 5.67
C ALA A 182 -0.17 -4.06 4.36
N LEU A 183 -1.05 -4.60 3.52
CA LEU A 183 -1.55 -3.91 2.32
C LEU A 183 -2.48 -2.74 2.63
N LEU A 184 -3.24 -2.83 3.72
CA LEU A 184 -4.15 -1.76 4.16
C LEU A 184 -3.42 -0.55 4.77
N ALA A 185 -2.33 -0.77 5.51
CA ALA A 185 -1.62 0.26 6.27
C ALA A 185 -1.27 1.53 5.47
N PRO A 186 -0.61 1.47 4.29
CA PRO A 186 -0.33 2.67 3.48
C PRO A 186 -1.59 3.39 3.00
N HIS A 187 -2.76 2.78 3.18
CA HIS A 187 -4.02 3.28 2.66
C HIS A 187 -4.95 3.83 3.73
N ALA A 188 -4.69 3.56 5.01
CA ALA A 188 -5.50 4.01 6.13
C ALA A 188 -5.48 5.53 6.34
N ASP A 189 -4.42 6.21 5.89
CA ASP A 189 -4.22 7.65 6.08
C ASP A 189 -4.89 8.54 5.02
N GLY A 190 -5.44 7.93 3.95
CA GLY A 190 -6.16 8.67 2.91
C GLY A 190 -7.52 9.18 3.38
N SER A 191 -8.10 10.11 2.62
CA SER A 191 -9.47 10.64 2.86
C SER A 191 -10.51 9.53 3.01
N GLN A 192 -10.35 8.43 2.27
CA GLN A 192 -11.23 7.26 2.25
C GLN A 192 -10.72 6.10 3.13
N GLY A 193 -9.61 6.28 3.85
CA GLY A 193 -8.93 5.22 4.58
C GLY A 193 -9.79 4.54 5.65
N ALA A 194 -10.73 5.28 6.26
CA ALA A 194 -11.65 4.72 7.27
C ALA A 194 -12.66 3.74 6.66
N ALA A 195 -13.32 4.11 5.57
CA ALA A 195 -14.28 3.24 4.88
C ALA A 195 -13.60 1.97 4.36
N LEU A 196 -12.42 2.13 3.76
CA LEU A 196 -11.58 1.03 3.30
C LEU A 196 -11.20 0.07 4.44
N THR A 197 -10.74 0.62 5.56
CA THR A 197 -10.33 -0.15 6.75
C THR A 197 -11.49 -0.98 7.30
N ILE A 198 -12.68 -0.39 7.39
CA ILE A 198 -13.86 -1.09 7.90
C ILE A 198 -14.32 -2.20 6.95
N ALA A 199 -14.32 -1.94 5.63
CA ALA A 199 -14.62 -2.96 4.64
C ALA A 199 -13.65 -4.15 4.77
N VAL A 200 -12.35 -3.90 4.85
CA VAL A 200 -11.33 -4.95 5.04
C VAL A 200 -11.56 -5.74 6.33
N ILE A 201 -11.84 -5.07 7.45
CA ILE A 201 -12.08 -5.74 8.74
C ILE A 201 -13.35 -6.61 8.70
N LEU A 202 -14.41 -6.12 8.05
CA LEU A 202 -15.62 -6.91 7.83
C LEU A 202 -15.35 -8.09 6.90
N GLY A 203 -14.54 -7.93 5.86
CA GLY A 203 -14.11 -9.03 5.01
C GLY A 203 -13.35 -10.09 5.79
N LEU A 204 -12.33 -9.68 6.56
CA LEU A 204 -11.56 -10.57 7.44
C LEU A 204 -12.45 -11.30 8.44
N SER A 205 -13.53 -10.68 8.93
CA SER A 205 -14.46 -11.32 9.86
C SER A 205 -15.20 -12.52 9.27
N ASN A 206 -15.21 -12.67 7.94
CA ASN A 206 -15.77 -13.79 7.19
C ASN A 206 -14.68 -14.74 6.65
N CYS A 207 -13.42 -14.52 7.05
CA CYS A 207 -12.29 -15.36 6.70
C CYS A 207 -12.00 -16.34 7.85
N HIS A 208 -12.10 -17.64 7.56
CA HIS A 208 -11.76 -18.73 8.45
C HIS A 208 -11.30 -19.94 7.65
N MET A 209 -10.20 -20.56 8.06
CA MET A 209 -9.73 -21.79 7.43
C MET A 209 -10.73 -22.92 7.72
N PRO A 210 -11.36 -23.53 6.69
CA PRO A 210 -12.29 -24.63 6.88
C PRO A 210 -11.55 -25.88 7.34
N GLU A 211 -12.26 -26.87 7.89
CA GLU A 211 -11.63 -28.11 8.35
C GLU A 211 -11.22 -29.05 7.21
N ARG A 212 -11.84 -28.92 6.04
CA ARG A 212 -11.54 -29.66 4.82
C ARG A 212 -11.75 -28.80 3.59
N LEU A 213 -10.99 -29.09 2.54
CA LEU A 213 -11.13 -28.42 1.26
C LEU A 213 -12.06 -29.19 0.35
N SER A 214 -13.08 -28.50 -0.16
CA SER A 214 -13.95 -29.05 -1.20
C SER A 214 -13.31 -28.89 -2.59
N PRO A 215 -13.66 -29.74 -3.57
CA PRO A 215 -13.20 -29.58 -4.96
C PRO A 215 -13.52 -28.20 -5.55
N ALA A 216 -14.68 -27.63 -5.21
CA ALA A 216 -15.06 -26.29 -5.62
C ALA A 216 -14.09 -25.22 -5.08
N ARG A 217 -13.66 -25.32 -3.82
CA ARG A 217 -12.64 -24.41 -3.24
C ARG A 217 -11.29 -24.54 -3.95
N LEU A 218 -10.90 -25.76 -4.34
CA LEU A 218 -9.66 -25.98 -5.10
C LEU A 218 -9.74 -25.34 -6.50
N ALA A 219 -10.88 -25.44 -7.18
CA ALA A 219 -11.09 -24.77 -8.46
C ALA A 219 -11.04 -23.23 -8.32
N SER A 220 -11.71 -22.68 -7.31
CA SER A 220 -11.63 -21.24 -7.00
C SER A 220 -10.20 -20.81 -6.64
N PHE A 221 -9.46 -21.65 -5.92
CA PHE A 221 -8.05 -21.40 -5.61
C PHE A 221 -7.18 -21.34 -6.87
N ALA A 222 -7.36 -22.25 -7.82
CA ALA A 222 -6.64 -22.20 -9.09
C ALA A 222 -6.92 -20.89 -9.86
N LEU A 223 -8.18 -20.47 -9.94
CA LEU A 223 -8.56 -19.19 -10.55
C LEU A 223 -7.94 -17.99 -9.81
N TRP A 224 -7.91 -18.06 -8.48
CA TRP A 224 -7.28 -17.04 -7.64
C TRP A 224 -5.76 -16.94 -7.89
N VAL A 225 -5.06 -18.07 -8.07
CA VAL A 225 -3.64 -18.06 -8.45
C VAL A 225 -3.43 -17.45 -9.85
N VAL A 226 -4.27 -17.80 -10.83
CA VAL A 226 -4.22 -17.20 -12.17
C VAL A 226 -4.43 -15.69 -12.11
N ALA A 227 -5.39 -15.22 -11.30
CA ALA A 227 -5.61 -13.79 -11.07
C ALA A 227 -4.38 -13.10 -10.48
N ALA A 228 -3.66 -13.75 -9.56
CA ALA A 228 -2.40 -13.23 -9.02
C ALA A 228 -1.36 -13.00 -10.12
N GLY A 229 -1.21 -13.98 -11.02
CA GLY A 229 -0.33 -13.87 -12.18
C GLY A 229 -0.73 -12.73 -13.11
N ALA A 230 -2.03 -12.56 -13.38
CA ALA A 230 -2.54 -11.45 -14.19
C ALA A 230 -2.31 -10.08 -13.54
N ILE A 231 -2.54 -9.95 -12.23
CA ILE A 231 -2.30 -8.71 -11.47
C ILE A 231 -0.81 -8.35 -11.51
N ALA A 232 0.06 -9.32 -11.25
CA ALA A 232 1.51 -9.13 -11.28
C ALA A 232 1.99 -8.75 -12.70
N PHE A 233 1.54 -9.50 -13.72
CA PHE A 233 1.87 -9.24 -15.12
C PHE A 233 1.44 -7.84 -15.56
N ALA A 234 0.24 -7.40 -15.16
CA ALA A 234 -0.30 -6.11 -15.55
C ALA A 234 0.15 -4.95 -14.65
N GLY A 235 0.95 -5.17 -13.60
CA GLY A 235 1.39 -4.14 -12.66
C GLY A 235 0.22 -3.42 -11.98
N MET A 236 -0.85 -4.14 -11.62
CA MET A 236 -2.10 -3.57 -11.10
C MET A 236 -2.17 -3.60 -9.56
N GLU A 237 -1.36 -2.79 -8.89
CA GLU A 237 -1.20 -2.87 -7.43
C GLU A 237 -2.50 -2.69 -6.63
N SER A 238 -3.46 -1.91 -7.16
CA SER A 238 -4.76 -1.68 -6.52
C SER A 238 -5.58 -2.95 -6.31
N PHE A 239 -5.29 -4.02 -7.06
CA PHE A 239 -5.99 -5.30 -6.95
C PHE A 239 -5.42 -6.23 -5.88
N TRP A 240 -4.23 -5.96 -5.34
CA TRP A 240 -3.61 -6.86 -4.36
C TRP A 240 -4.43 -6.99 -3.08
N LEU A 241 -4.93 -5.88 -2.53
CA LEU A 241 -5.73 -5.90 -1.30
C LEU A 241 -7.02 -6.74 -1.45
N PRO A 242 -7.92 -6.48 -2.43
CA PRO A 242 -9.09 -7.33 -2.63
C PRO A 242 -8.70 -8.77 -2.96
N TRP A 243 -7.64 -9.01 -3.74
CA TRP A 243 -7.18 -10.35 -4.07
C TRP A 243 -6.77 -11.14 -2.82
N VAL A 244 -5.93 -10.60 -1.94
CA VAL A 244 -5.55 -11.29 -0.70
C VAL A 244 -6.79 -11.48 0.19
N LEU A 245 -7.66 -10.47 0.29
CA LEU A 245 -8.86 -10.52 1.14
C LEU A 245 -9.79 -11.68 0.76
N VAL A 246 -10.00 -11.93 -0.53
CA VAL A 246 -10.91 -12.98 -1.04
C VAL A 246 -10.26 -14.35 -1.22
N CYS A 247 -9.13 -14.62 -0.56
CA CYS A 247 -8.43 -15.90 -0.65
C CYS A 247 -9.39 -17.09 -0.41
N PRO A 248 -9.59 -17.99 -1.40
CA PRO A 248 -10.60 -19.06 -1.33
C PRO A 248 -10.36 -20.10 -0.23
N LEU A 249 -9.14 -20.15 0.30
CA LEU A 249 -8.78 -21.05 1.40
C LEU A 249 -9.34 -20.59 2.75
N VAL A 250 -9.68 -19.31 2.90
CA VAL A 250 -10.18 -18.73 4.15
C VAL A 250 -11.52 -18.02 3.96
N CYS A 251 -11.77 -17.38 2.83
CA CYS A 251 -13.04 -16.71 2.58
C CYS A 251 -14.18 -17.74 2.43
N ASP A 252 -15.35 -17.43 2.99
CA ASP A 252 -16.58 -18.18 2.70
C ASP A 252 -17.15 -17.72 1.35
N PRO A 253 -17.26 -18.62 0.33
CA PRO A 253 -17.84 -18.26 -0.96
C PRO A 253 -19.30 -17.81 -0.86
N LYS A 254 -20.10 -18.37 0.07
CA LYS A 254 -21.51 -17.97 0.21
C LYS A 254 -21.63 -16.51 0.63
N TRP A 255 -20.78 -16.08 1.56
CA TRP A 255 -20.70 -14.69 1.97
C TRP A 255 -20.16 -13.81 0.84
N LEU A 256 -19.08 -14.22 0.17
CA LEU A 256 -18.44 -13.44 -0.91
C LEU A 256 -19.43 -13.07 -2.03
N PHE A 257 -20.28 -14.02 -2.44
CA PHE A 257 -21.29 -13.80 -3.49
C PHE A 257 -22.62 -13.24 -2.98
N SER A 258 -22.74 -12.93 -1.69
CA SER A 258 -23.89 -12.18 -1.17
C SER A 258 -23.77 -10.69 -1.55
N PRO A 259 -24.88 -9.92 -1.58
CA PRO A 259 -24.83 -8.47 -1.83
C PRO A 259 -23.88 -7.73 -0.88
N VAL A 260 -23.84 -8.13 0.40
CA VAL A 260 -22.96 -7.52 1.41
C VAL A 260 -21.50 -7.87 1.14
N GLY A 261 -21.18 -9.14 0.86
CA GLY A 261 -19.80 -9.56 0.58
C GLY A 261 -19.25 -8.98 -0.72
N ALA A 262 -20.09 -8.88 -1.76
CA ALA A 262 -19.73 -8.24 -3.01
C ALA A 262 -19.41 -6.75 -2.80
N LEU A 263 -20.26 -6.02 -2.06
CA LEU A 263 -20.02 -4.62 -1.74
C LEU A 263 -18.76 -4.43 -0.91
N VAL A 264 -18.56 -5.23 0.14
CA VAL A 264 -17.34 -5.17 0.98
C VAL A 264 -16.09 -5.41 0.13
N THR A 265 -16.12 -6.38 -0.78
CA THR A 265 -15.01 -6.69 -1.67
C THR A 265 -14.75 -5.51 -2.63
N LEU A 266 -15.79 -4.93 -3.21
CA LEU A 266 -15.67 -3.75 -4.07
C LEU A 266 -15.10 -2.54 -3.29
N SER A 267 -15.59 -2.29 -2.08
CA SER A 267 -15.11 -1.23 -1.20
C SER A 267 -13.66 -1.44 -0.73
N SER A 268 -13.13 -2.67 -0.81
CA SER A 268 -11.70 -2.91 -0.59
C SER A 268 -10.81 -2.46 -1.75
N HIS A 269 -11.40 -2.08 -2.89
CA HIS A 269 -10.70 -1.59 -4.07
C HIS A 269 -10.79 -0.05 -4.20
N ARG A 270 -9.64 0.63 -4.17
CA ARG A 270 -9.56 2.11 -4.15
C ARG A 270 -10.26 2.81 -5.31
N MET A 271 -10.25 2.22 -6.50
CA MET A 271 -10.87 2.85 -7.68
C MET A 271 -12.38 3.03 -7.54
N VAL A 272 -13.06 2.27 -6.66
CA VAL A 272 -14.52 2.40 -6.48
C VAL A 272 -14.89 3.80 -5.99
N TYR A 273 -14.06 4.39 -5.13
CA TYR A 273 -14.29 5.72 -4.60
C TYR A 273 -13.82 6.85 -5.53
N LEU A 274 -13.12 6.50 -6.62
CA LEU A 274 -12.70 7.48 -7.63
C LEU A 274 -13.75 7.67 -8.73
N ILE A 275 -14.74 6.77 -8.84
CA ILE A 275 -15.82 6.85 -9.83
C ILE A 275 -16.58 8.17 -9.66
N PRO A 276 -16.77 8.97 -10.74
CA PRO A 276 -17.56 10.19 -10.67
C PRO A 276 -18.96 9.95 -10.11
N GLY A 277 -19.38 10.77 -9.15
CA GLY A 277 -20.66 10.62 -8.46
C GLY A 277 -20.68 9.53 -7.37
N ALA A 278 -19.55 8.91 -7.02
CA ALA A 278 -19.48 7.90 -5.96
C ALA A 278 -19.64 8.45 -4.53
N GLU A 279 -20.02 9.71 -4.34
CA GLU A 279 -20.34 10.27 -3.02
C GLU A 279 -21.47 9.48 -2.34
N TRP A 280 -22.49 9.05 -3.11
CA TRP A 280 -23.53 8.17 -2.59
C TRP A 280 -23.00 6.77 -2.25
N VAL A 281 -21.95 6.29 -2.95
CA VAL A 281 -21.32 5.00 -2.66
C VAL A 281 -20.71 5.05 -1.28
N GLU A 282 -20.10 6.16 -0.88
CA GLU A 282 -19.59 6.32 0.48
C GLU A 282 -20.72 6.16 1.52
N TRP A 283 -21.84 6.87 1.35
CA TRP A 283 -22.99 6.77 2.26
C TRP A 283 -23.65 5.39 2.28
N VAL A 284 -23.82 4.76 1.11
CA VAL A 284 -24.38 3.41 0.97
C VAL A 284 -23.46 2.37 1.58
N VAL A 285 -22.15 2.52 1.39
CA VAL A 285 -21.13 1.71 2.05
C VAL A 285 -21.23 1.92 3.56
N TRP A 286 -21.22 3.14 4.09
CA TRP A 286 -21.39 3.37 5.53
C TRP A 286 -22.68 2.77 6.11
N ALA A 287 -23.81 2.90 5.41
CA ALA A 287 -25.10 2.36 5.85
C ALA A 287 -25.12 0.83 5.85
N ILE A 288 -24.59 0.19 4.81
CA ILE A 288 -24.53 -1.27 4.70
C ILE A 288 -23.49 -1.85 5.64
N LEU A 289 -22.35 -1.18 5.84
CA LEU A 289 -21.35 -1.54 6.83
C LEU A 289 -21.93 -1.40 8.25
N GLY A 290 -22.69 -0.34 8.54
CA GLY A 290 -23.41 -0.16 9.80
C GLY A 290 -24.43 -1.28 10.05
N TYR A 291 -25.20 -1.66 9.02
CA TYR A 291 -26.14 -2.78 9.08
C TYR A 291 -25.44 -4.14 9.23
N ALA A 292 -24.34 -4.38 8.52
CA ALA A 292 -23.55 -5.61 8.61
C ALA A 292 -22.90 -5.75 9.99
N VAL A 293 -22.39 -4.65 10.55
CA VAL A 293 -21.89 -4.60 11.93
C VAL A 293 -23.03 -4.89 12.90
N TRP A 294 -24.19 -4.25 12.74
CA TRP A 294 -25.35 -4.46 13.61
C TRP A 294 -25.85 -5.90 13.59
N THR A 295 -25.99 -6.50 12.41
CA THR A 295 -26.54 -7.86 12.25
C THR A 295 -25.57 -8.95 12.64
N LYS A 296 -24.27 -8.79 12.34
CA LYS A 296 -23.26 -9.79 12.66
C LYS A 296 -22.79 -9.74 14.11
N PHE A 297 -22.91 -8.59 14.77
CA PHE A 297 -22.39 -8.39 16.13
C PHE A 297 -23.48 -8.07 17.16
N GLY A 298 -24.72 -7.83 16.73
CA GLY A 298 -25.89 -7.74 17.62
C GLY A 298 -26.42 -9.10 18.08
N THR A 299 -26.16 -10.16 17.31
CA THR A 299 -26.52 -11.55 17.66
C THR A 299 -25.33 -12.24 18.33
N HIS A 300 -25.49 -12.52 19.63
CA HIS A 300 -24.55 -13.29 20.43
C HIS A 300 -24.59 -14.77 20.00
N GLU A 301 -23.96 -15.13 18.90
CA GLU A 301 -23.69 -16.54 18.65
C GLU A 301 -22.47 -16.95 19.48
N ASN A 302 -22.77 -17.53 20.65
CA ASN A 302 -21.85 -18.29 21.48
C ASN A 302 -21.35 -19.51 20.68
N ASP A 303 -20.42 -19.27 19.76
CA ASP A 303 -19.74 -20.30 18.99
C ASP A 303 -18.64 -20.96 19.86
N THR A 304 -19.00 -21.29 21.10
CA THR A 304 -18.19 -21.99 22.10
C THR A 304 -18.25 -23.51 21.93
N THR A 305 -18.98 -24.03 20.96
CA THR A 305 -19.06 -25.45 20.64
C THR A 305 -18.27 -25.78 19.37
N ALA A 306 -17.05 -25.27 19.23
CA ALA A 306 -16.09 -25.88 18.31
C ALA A 306 -15.62 -27.19 18.96
N HIS A 307 -16.21 -28.31 18.54
CA HIS A 307 -15.68 -29.64 18.84
C HIS A 307 -14.17 -29.66 18.52
N PRO A 308 -13.33 -30.28 19.37
CA PRO A 308 -11.91 -30.39 19.09
C PRO A 308 -11.72 -31.21 17.81
N SER A 309 -11.53 -30.56 16.67
CA SER A 309 -11.16 -31.25 15.44
C SER A 309 -9.69 -31.66 15.53
N THR A 310 -9.49 -32.93 15.88
CA THR A 310 -8.21 -33.63 15.87
C THR A 310 -7.71 -33.94 14.46
N ASN A 311 -8.40 -33.46 13.41
CA ASN A 311 -8.01 -33.71 12.03
C ASN A 311 -6.70 -33.01 11.69
N SER A 312 -5.65 -33.81 11.60
CA SER A 312 -4.38 -33.40 11.01
C SER A 312 -4.56 -33.31 9.49
N TRP A 313 -4.41 -32.11 8.95
CA TRP A 313 -4.27 -31.87 7.50
C TRP A 313 -3.32 -32.88 6.84
N ASN A 314 -3.69 -33.38 5.68
CA ASN A 314 -2.83 -34.28 4.92
C ASN A 314 -1.61 -33.52 4.34
N ARG A 315 -0.59 -34.24 3.87
CA ARG A 315 0.63 -33.62 3.33
C ARG A 315 0.36 -32.67 2.15
N PRO A 316 -0.46 -33.04 1.15
CA PRO A 316 -0.82 -32.14 0.05
C PRO A 316 -1.45 -30.83 0.52
N GLU A 317 -2.37 -30.88 1.48
CA GLU A 317 -3.04 -29.70 2.01
C GLU A 317 -2.06 -28.78 2.74
N LYS A 318 -1.14 -29.35 3.53
CA LYS A 318 -0.06 -28.58 4.18
C LYS A 318 0.87 -27.92 3.17
N ALA A 319 1.24 -28.64 2.11
CA ALA A 319 2.06 -28.09 1.04
C ALA A 319 1.34 -26.93 0.33
N MET A 320 0.04 -27.06 0.09
CA MET A 320 -0.77 -25.99 -0.50
C MET A 320 -0.90 -24.79 0.44
N MET A 321 -1.13 -24.98 1.74
CA MET A 321 -1.12 -23.89 2.72
C MET A 321 0.21 -23.15 2.74
N PHE A 322 1.33 -23.88 2.70
CA PHE A 322 2.66 -23.29 2.61
C PHE A 322 2.85 -22.50 1.31
N ALA A 323 2.49 -23.09 0.16
CA ALA A 323 2.56 -22.40 -1.13
C ALA A 323 1.72 -21.11 -1.15
N THR A 324 0.51 -21.16 -0.59
CA THR A 324 -0.36 -19.97 -0.49
C THR A 324 0.21 -18.92 0.45
N ALA A 325 0.82 -19.33 1.57
CA ALA A 325 1.51 -18.41 2.47
C ALA A 325 2.67 -17.69 1.77
N VAL A 326 3.40 -18.38 0.88
CA VAL A 326 4.42 -17.76 0.03
C VAL A 326 3.79 -16.79 -0.97
N LEU A 327 2.64 -17.14 -1.57
CA LEU A 327 1.92 -16.25 -2.49
C LEU A 327 1.43 -14.95 -1.83
N PHE A 328 1.22 -14.91 -0.52
CA PHE A 328 0.92 -13.66 0.19
C PHE A 328 2.08 -12.66 0.19
N LEU A 329 3.30 -13.08 -0.16
CA LEU A 329 4.44 -12.19 -0.34
C LEU A 329 4.47 -11.54 -1.72
N LEU A 330 3.71 -12.07 -2.69
CA LEU A 330 3.71 -11.59 -4.07
C LEU A 330 3.36 -10.10 -4.20
N PRO A 331 2.38 -9.53 -3.49
CA PRO A 331 2.10 -8.09 -3.53
C PRO A 331 3.30 -7.18 -3.22
N PHE A 332 4.22 -7.66 -2.39
CA PHE A 332 5.38 -6.90 -1.95
C PHE A 332 6.62 -7.14 -2.80
N LEU A 333 6.64 -8.25 -3.56
CA LEU A 333 7.79 -8.69 -4.35
C LEU A 333 7.55 -8.57 -5.84
N SER A 334 6.30 -8.47 -6.32
CA SER A 334 5.99 -8.52 -7.75
C SER A 334 6.66 -7.39 -8.52
N SER A 335 6.69 -6.17 -7.97
CA SER A 335 7.36 -5.02 -8.57
C SER A 335 8.87 -5.21 -8.67
N THR A 336 9.47 -5.94 -7.72
CA THR A 336 10.91 -6.22 -7.70
C THR A 336 11.27 -7.40 -8.61
N ILE A 337 10.49 -8.48 -8.58
CA ILE A 337 10.70 -9.69 -9.39
C ILE A 337 10.45 -9.40 -10.87
N LEU A 338 9.41 -8.62 -11.17
CA LEU A 338 9.04 -8.24 -12.52
C LEU A 338 9.62 -6.86 -12.90
N ALA A 339 10.55 -6.33 -12.10
CA ALA A 339 11.22 -5.08 -12.38
C ALA A 339 11.90 -5.18 -13.74
N GLY A 340 11.51 -4.27 -14.63
CA GLY A 340 12.08 -4.16 -15.96
C GLY A 340 13.38 -3.42 -16.01
N LYS A 341 13.93 -3.34 -17.21
CA LYS A 341 14.92 -2.30 -17.50
C LYS A 341 14.25 -0.95 -17.26
N LYS A 342 14.72 -0.22 -16.24
CA LYS A 342 14.36 1.18 -16.07
C LYS A 342 14.90 1.93 -17.29
N GLU A 343 13.99 2.53 -18.06
CA GLU A 343 14.41 3.44 -19.10
C GLU A 343 14.82 4.75 -18.42
N ASN A 344 16.11 5.04 -18.41
CA ASN A 344 16.63 6.28 -17.85
C ASN A 344 16.36 7.40 -18.85
N TRP A 345 15.23 8.07 -18.66
CA TRP A 345 14.99 9.38 -19.25
C TRP A 345 15.76 10.41 -18.42
N VAL A 346 16.50 11.27 -19.11
CA VAL A 346 17.23 12.37 -18.50
C VAL A 346 16.80 13.62 -19.25
N PRO A 347 16.43 14.72 -18.57
CA PRO A 347 16.20 16.00 -19.22
C PRO A 347 17.43 16.42 -20.05
N PRO A 348 17.26 17.15 -21.17
CA PRO A 348 18.38 17.62 -21.97
C PRO A 348 19.38 18.43 -21.16
N THR A 349 20.67 18.28 -21.44
CA THR A 349 21.75 19.00 -20.72
C THR A 349 21.63 20.52 -20.80
N SER A 350 21.02 21.02 -21.87
CA SER A 350 20.75 22.44 -22.09
C SER A 350 19.53 22.98 -21.32
N ALA A 351 18.74 22.13 -20.66
CA ALA A 351 17.57 22.54 -19.89
C ALA A 351 17.96 23.03 -18.49
N SER A 352 17.26 24.07 -18.01
CA SER A 352 17.35 24.50 -16.61
C SER A 352 16.44 23.64 -15.74
N LEU A 353 16.96 23.15 -14.63
CA LEU A 353 16.24 22.29 -13.68
C LEU A 353 16.07 23.01 -12.34
N SER A 354 14.87 22.93 -11.78
CA SER A 354 14.61 23.35 -10.40
C SER A 354 13.78 22.28 -9.69
N GLU A 355 14.10 22.00 -8.43
CA GLU A 355 13.40 20.97 -7.67
C GLU A 355 12.01 21.43 -7.25
N VAL A 356 11.04 20.52 -7.35
CA VAL A 356 9.68 20.71 -6.83
C VAL A 356 9.27 19.47 -6.03
N PRO A 357 8.28 19.55 -5.14
CA PRO A 357 7.85 18.40 -4.37
C PRO A 357 7.46 17.20 -5.26
N GLY A 358 8.27 16.14 -5.21
CA GLY A 358 8.05 14.89 -5.95
C GLY A 358 8.51 14.89 -7.42
N GLY A 359 9.13 15.95 -7.93
CA GLY A 359 9.58 16.02 -9.33
C GLY A 359 10.52 17.18 -9.60
N GLN A 360 10.66 17.55 -10.87
CA GLN A 360 11.50 18.66 -11.31
C GLN A 360 10.72 19.59 -12.23
N MET A 361 10.90 20.90 -12.09
CA MET A 361 10.47 21.86 -13.10
C MET A 361 11.59 22.00 -14.12
N VAL A 362 11.27 21.72 -15.38
CA VAL A 362 12.20 21.75 -16.51
C VAL A 362 11.88 22.98 -17.36
N THR A 363 12.90 23.77 -17.67
CA THR A 363 12.76 24.92 -18.59
C THR A 363 13.69 24.73 -19.78
N LEU A 364 13.12 24.63 -20.98
CA LEU A 364 13.88 24.47 -22.22
C LEU A 364 14.40 25.81 -22.73
N PRO A 365 15.52 25.82 -23.48
CA PRO A 365 16.02 27.04 -24.12
C PRO A 365 14.96 27.69 -25.03
N GLY A 366 14.56 28.93 -24.75
CA GLY A 366 13.53 29.62 -25.55
C GLY A 366 12.11 29.05 -25.39
N GLN A 367 11.85 28.33 -24.29
CA GLN A 367 10.48 28.01 -23.87
C GLN A 367 9.72 29.29 -23.54
N ASN A 368 8.41 29.29 -23.80
CA ASN A 368 7.51 30.35 -23.34
C ASN A 368 7.51 30.39 -21.80
N ASP A 369 7.86 31.54 -21.24
CA ASP A 369 8.01 31.77 -19.80
C ASP A 369 6.68 31.65 -19.03
N LYS A 370 5.55 31.69 -19.73
CA LYS A 370 4.22 31.52 -19.16
C LYS A 370 3.80 30.06 -18.95
N ILE A 371 4.51 29.09 -19.55
CA ILE A 371 4.19 27.67 -19.44
C ILE A 371 5.26 26.98 -18.60
N GLY A 372 4.83 26.41 -17.47
CA GLY A 372 5.64 25.50 -16.67
C GLY A 372 5.60 24.08 -17.24
N LEU A 373 6.73 23.37 -17.18
CA LEU A 373 6.86 21.95 -17.55
C LEU A 373 7.37 21.18 -16.33
N LEU A 374 6.48 20.40 -15.73
CA LEU A 374 6.80 19.50 -14.63
C LEU A 374 7.19 18.12 -15.17
N TRP A 375 8.29 17.60 -14.65
CA TRP A 375 8.87 16.30 -14.96
C TRP A 375 8.78 15.41 -13.71
N TYR A 376 8.00 14.34 -13.82
CA TYR A 376 7.86 13.33 -12.77
C TYR A 376 8.45 12.00 -13.25
N ASP A 377 9.59 11.63 -12.66
CA ASP A 377 10.14 10.29 -12.83
C ASP A 377 9.26 9.26 -12.14
N SER A 378 9.26 8.02 -12.64
CA SER A 378 8.65 6.93 -11.90
C SER A 378 9.41 6.65 -10.60
N VAL A 379 8.69 6.64 -9.48
CA VAL A 379 9.21 6.13 -8.21
C VAL A 379 9.14 4.61 -8.28
N GLY A 380 10.24 3.98 -8.70
CA GLY A 380 10.29 2.53 -8.96
C GLY A 380 9.65 2.14 -10.29
N THR A 381 8.85 1.07 -10.28
CA THR A 381 8.19 0.48 -11.47
C THR A 381 6.70 0.82 -11.56
N GLU A 382 6.20 1.66 -10.64
CA GLU A 382 4.78 2.03 -10.59
C GLU A 382 4.42 2.90 -11.80
N ARG A 383 3.28 2.60 -12.42
CA ARG A 383 2.74 3.41 -13.53
C ARG A 383 2.30 4.77 -13.04
N HIS A 384 2.47 5.77 -13.89
CA HIS A 384 1.90 7.08 -13.65
C HIS A 384 0.37 7.00 -13.73
N HIS A 385 -0.31 7.58 -12.75
CA HIS A 385 -1.76 7.75 -12.87
C HIS A 385 -2.06 8.93 -13.80
N LYS A 386 -3.21 8.87 -14.47
CA LYS A 386 -3.77 10.02 -15.19
C LYS A 386 -3.82 11.27 -14.30
N LEU A 387 -3.52 12.44 -14.85
CA LEU A 387 -3.53 13.74 -14.17
C LEU A 387 -4.80 13.98 -13.34
N GLU A 388 -5.99 13.70 -13.90
CA GLU A 388 -7.28 13.79 -13.20
C GLU A 388 -7.29 12.97 -11.89
N ILE A 389 -6.72 11.76 -11.91
CA ILE A 389 -6.65 10.86 -10.75
C ILE A 389 -5.60 11.34 -9.74
N CYS A 390 -4.42 11.72 -10.23
CA CYS A 390 -3.34 12.27 -9.40
C CYS A 390 -3.80 13.48 -8.58
N LEU A 391 -4.49 14.43 -9.23
CA LEU A 391 -4.97 15.64 -8.57
C LEU A 391 -6.18 15.38 -7.68
N LYS A 392 -7.07 14.45 -8.06
CA LYS A 392 -8.18 14.04 -7.19
C LYS A 392 -7.70 13.43 -5.87
N TYR A 393 -6.62 12.65 -5.88
CA TYR A 393 -5.98 12.16 -4.64
C TYR A 393 -5.45 13.27 -3.75
N ARG A 394 -5.13 14.44 -4.32
CA ARG A 394 -4.68 15.65 -3.61
C ARG A 394 -5.82 16.61 -3.28
N GLY A 395 -7.07 16.19 -3.49
CA GLY A 395 -8.26 17.00 -3.22
C GLY A 395 -8.52 18.10 -4.24
N VAL A 396 -7.94 18.01 -5.44
CA VAL A 396 -8.17 18.93 -6.55
C VAL A 396 -8.97 18.22 -7.62
N GLU A 397 -10.19 18.69 -7.88
CA GLU A 397 -11.01 18.16 -8.97
C GLU A 397 -10.72 18.91 -10.26
N LEU A 398 -10.34 18.16 -11.29
CA LEU A 398 -10.13 18.71 -12.61
C LEU A 398 -11.43 18.69 -13.41
N THR A 399 -11.72 19.79 -14.08
CA THR A 399 -12.78 19.85 -15.09
C THR A 399 -12.17 19.91 -16.48
N ARG A 400 -12.73 19.18 -17.44
CA ARG A 400 -12.27 19.27 -18.82
C ARG A 400 -12.67 20.59 -19.44
N SER A 401 -11.76 21.20 -20.19
CA SER A 401 -12.09 22.33 -21.04
C SER A 401 -13.19 21.93 -22.02
N LYS A 402 -14.14 22.84 -22.24
CA LYS A 402 -15.24 22.64 -23.20
C LYS A 402 -14.74 22.67 -24.64
N ASP A 403 -13.62 23.36 -24.89
CA ASP A 403 -13.12 23.64 -26.23
C ASP A 403 -12.03 22.65 -26.67
N VAL A 404 -11.30 22.05 -25.72
CA VAL A 404 -10.19 21.13 -25.98
C VAL A 404 -10.24 19.95 -25.01
N ALA A 405 -10.48 18.74 -25.54
CA ALA A 405 -10.77 17.54 -24.74
C ALA A 405 -9.63 17.11 -23.79
N ASP A 406 -8.39 17.46 -24.11
CA ASP A 406 -7.19 17.01 -23.40
C ASP A 406 -6.60 18.08 -22.47
N VAL A 407 -7.30 19.22 -22.33
CA VAL A 407 -6.91 20.32 -21.45
C VAL A 407 -7.85 20.34 -20.24
N PHE A 408 -7.25 20.46 -19.06
CA PHE A 408 -7.96 20.45 -17.78
C PHE A 408 -7.84 21.80 -17.08
N ASP A 409 -8.88 22.13 -16.33
CA ASP A 409 -8.97 23.26 -15.40
C ASP A 409 -8.99 22.73 -13.97
N ASP A 410 -8.12 23.27 -13.11
CA ASP A 410 -8.02 22.93 -11.69
C ASP A 410 -8.94 23.72 -10.76
N GLY A 411 -9.80 24.58 -11.32
CA GLY A 411 -10.68 25.50 -10.61
C GLY A 411 -9.94 26.67 -9.94
N LYS A 412 -8.64 26.80 -10.19
CA LYS A 412 -7.77 27.86 -9.64
C LYS A 412 -7.16 28.73 -10.75
N ASN A 413 -7.83 28.81 -11.89
CA ASN A 413 -7.40 29.54 -13.07
C ASN A 413 -6.09 29.03 -13.66
N HIS A 414 -5.85 27.72 -13.66
CA HIS A 414 -4.80 27.12 -14.48
C HIS A 414 -5.36 26.25 -15.60
N TRP A 415 -4.67 26.23 -16.74
CA TRP A 415 -4.79 25.16 -17.72
C TRP A 415 -3.71 24.13 -17.48
N MET A 416 -4.06 22.85 -17.55
CA MET A 416 -3.15 21.74 -17.41
C MET A 416 -3.30 20.73 -18.55
N LYS A 417 -2.19 20.14 -18.98
CA LYS A 417 -2.15 19.07 -19.98
C LYS A 417 -1.02 18.09 -19.66
N GLU A 418 -1.23 16.82 -19.96
CA GLU A 418 -0.27 15.77 -19.67
C GLU A 418 0.28 15.09 -20.93
N TYR A 419 1.52 14.60 -20.80
CA TYR A 419 2.21 13.79 -21.80
C TYR A 419 3.05 12.73 -21.08
N TYR A 420 3.48 11.71 -21.82
CA TYR A 420 4.32 10.64 -21.27
C TYR A 420 5.52 10.37 -22.17
N LEU A 421 6.70 10.18 -21.58
CA LEU A 421 7.87 9.66 -22.29
C LEU A 421 8.06 8.20 -21.93
N GLN A 422 7.93 7.31 -22.90
CA GLN A 422 7.92 5.86 -22.65
C GLN A 422 8.37 5.07 -23.88
N ASN A 423 9.25 4.08 -23.68
CA ASN A 423 9.81 3.21 -24.73
C ASN A 423 10.31 4.01 -25.93
N GLY A 424 11.11 5.04 -25.67
CA GLY A 424 11.62 5.94 -26.72
C GLY A 424 10.53 6.69 -27.51
N LYS A 425 9.33 6.94 -26.95
CA LYS A 425 8.25 7.69 -27.61
C LYS A 425 7.68 8.77 -26.71
N LEU A 426 7.17 9.85 -27.33
CA LEU A 426 6.28 10.82 -26.71
C LEU A 426 4.83 10.39 -26.94
N ILE A 427 4.11 10.08 -25.87
CA ILE A 427 2.73 9.61 -25.88
C ILE A 427 1.83 10.71 -25.33
N GLN A 428 0.77 11.04 -26.08
CA GLN A 428 -0.19 12.10 -25.70
C GLN A 428 -1.46 11.54 -25.05
N SER A 429 -1.81 10.29 -25.37
CA SER A 429 -3.00 9.63 -24.84
C SER A 429 -2.66 8.77 -23.63
N HIS A 430 -3.32 9.00 -22.51
CA HIS A 430 -3.20 8.12 -21.33
C HIS A 430 -3.59 6.66 -21.67
N GLN A 431 -4.54 6.43 -22.59
CA GLN A 431 -4.90 5.06 -22.98
C GLN A 431 -3.74 4.36 -23.70
N GLU A 432 -3.08 5.07 -24.62
CA GLU A 432 -1.90 4.55 -25.30
C GLU A 432 -0.75 4.32 -24.30
N TYR A 433 -0.56 5.23 -23.34
CA TYR A 433 0.42 5.08 -22.27
C TYR A 433 0.15 3.82 -21.44
N VAL A 434 -1.09 3.59 -21.00
CA VAL A 434 -1.46 2.38 -20.25
C VAL A 434 -1.15 1.13 -21.07
N ILE A 435 -1.52 1.09 -22.35
CA ILE A 435 -1.23 -0.06 -23.23
C ILE A 435 0.29 -0.27 -23.37
N SER A 436 1.05 0.81 -23.53
CA SER A 436 2.50 0.76 -23.69
C SER A 436 3.24 0.28 -22.44
N THR A 437 2.62 0.44 -21.27
CA THR A 437 3.13 0.02 -19.95
C THR A 437 2.45 -1.27 -19.44
N LEU A 438 1.67 -1.96 -20.28
CA LEU A 438 1.15 -3.28 -19.94
C LEU A 438 2.24 -4.34 -20.13
N GLY A 439 2.48 -5.10 -19.08
CA GLY A 439 3.33 -6.27 -19.12
C GLY A 439 4.57 -6.15 -18.23
N PRO A 440 5.14 -7.30 -17.84
CA PRO A 440 6.28 -7.38 -16.96
C PRO A 440 7.49 -6.76 -17.66
N GLY A 441 8.28 -6.05 -16.88
CA GLY A 441 9.52 -5.49 -17.36
C GLY A 441 9.41 -4.20 -18.21
N THR A 442 8.21 -3.64 -18.34
CA THR A 442 8.02 -2.35 -19.01
C THR A 442 8.37 -1.19 -18.08
N SER A 443 9.03 -0.16 -18.62
CA SER A 443 9.30 1.06 -17.86
C SER A 443 8.03 1.90 -17.76
N ALA A 444 7.77 2.44 -16.56
CA ALA A 444 6.70 3.42 -16.35
C ALA A 444 7.01 4.77 -17.03
N GLY A 445 8.27 5.02 -17.40
CA GLY A 445 8.68 6.21 -18.11
C GLY A 445 8.56 7.48 -17.27
N VAL A 446 8.34 8.61 -17.93
CA VAL A 446 8.21 9.93 -17.30
C VAL A 446 6.82 10.49 -17.57
N HIS A 447 6.22 11.09 -16.55
CA HIS A 447 4.98 11.87 -16.69
C HIS A 447 5.33 13.34 -16.75
N LEU A 448 4.93 13.96 -17.85
CA LEU A 448 5.10 15.38 -18.10
C LEU A 448 3.77 16.08 -17.86
N ILE A 449 3.76 17.12 -17.04
CA ILE A 449 2.59 17.95 -16.80
C ILE A 449 2.94 19.38 -17.15
N LEU A 450 2.25 19.94 -18.14
CA LEU A 450 2.38 21.33 -18.50
C LEU A 450 1.27 22.13 -17.85
N ILE A 451 1.60 23.34 -17.40
CA ILE A 451 0.68 24.22 -16.67
C ILE A 451 0.88 25.67 -17.09
N THR A 452 -0.20 26.42 -17.22
CA THR A 452 -0.20 27.88 -17.42
C THR A 452 -1.37 28.52 -16.68
N ASP A 453 -1.28 29.81 -16.39
CA ASP A 453 -2.42 30.61 -15.94
C ASP A 453 -3.42 30.82 -17.09
N GLN A 454 -4.72 30.74 -16.81
CA GLN A 454 -5.80 30.97 -17.79
C GLN A 454 -5.84 32.42 -18.30
N SER A 455 -5.36 33.39 -17.50
CA SER A 455 -5.23 34.79 -17.92
C SER A 455 -4.14 35.00 -18.97
N SER A 456 -3.21 34.06 -19.09
CA SER A 456 -2.06 34.17 -19.99
C SER A 456 -2.36 33.74 -21.42
N MET A 457 -3.27 32.78 -21.61
CA MET A 457 -3.64 32.22 -22.92
C MET A 457 -4.92 31.40 -22.84
N SER A 458 -5.60 31.26 -23.97
CA SER A 458 -6.77 30.39 -24.12
C SER A 458 -6.39 28.89 -24.04
N ALA A 459 -7.37 28.02 -23.75
CA ALA A 459 -7.16 26.57 -23.72
C ALA A 459 -6.62 26.01 -25.05
N LYS A 460 -7.03 26.60 -26.18
CA LYS A 460 -6.56 26.21 -27.51
C LYS A 460 -5.09 26.59 -27.74
N GLU A 461 -4.74 27.84 -27.48
CA GLU A 461 -3.36 28.33 -27.57
C GLU A 461 -2.44 27.53 -26.64
N PHE A 462 -2.88 27.27 -25.42
CA PHE A 462 -2.15 26.43 -24.48
C PHE A 462 -1.91 25.01 -25.01
N SER A 463 -2.94 24.36 -25.56
CA SER A 463 -2.82 23.00 -26.11
C SER A 463 -1.80 22.92 -27.25
N GLU A 464 -1.78 23.93 -28.12
CA GLU A 464 -0.85 24.03 -29.25
C GLU A 464 0.59 24.26 -28.76
N GLU A 465 0.80 25.23 -27.86
CA GLU A 465 2.11 25.53 -27.29
C GLU A 465 2.65 24.38 -26.43
N ALA A 466 1.80 23.74 -25.63
CA ALA A 466 2.17 22.58 -24.84
C ALA A 466 2.62 21.40 -25.72
N GLY A 467 1.97 21.21 -26.87
CA GLY A 467 2.37 20.23 -27.87
C GLY A 467 3.74 20.52 -28.47
N LYS A 468 4.03 21.80 -28.79
CA LYS A 468 5.34 22.23 -29.29
C LYS A 468 6.45 22.00 -28.27
N ILE A 469 6.23 22.41 -27.00
CA ILE A 469 7.19 22.24 -25.91
C ILE A 469 7.52 20.75 -25.70
N SER A 470 6.49 19.90 -25.61
CA SER A 470 6.67 18.46 -25.37
C SER A 470 7.37 17.76 -26.54
N SER A 471 7.05 18.14 -27.78
CA SER A 471 7.70 17.58 -28.97
C SER A 471 9.17 18.00 -29.05
N ARG A 472 9.45 19.28 -28.77
CA ARG A 472 10.81 19.82 -28.74
C ARG A 472 11.66 19.16 -27.65
N LEU A 473 11.11 19.00 -26.44
CA LEU A 473 11.77 18.25 -25.37
C LEU A 473 12.19 16.85 -25.85
N TYR A 474 11.24 16.12 -26.45
CA TYR A 474 11.49 14.76 -26.93
C TYR A 474 12.54 14.72 -28.04
N GLU A 475 12.51 15.67 -28.99
CA GLU A 475 13.51 15.79 -30.05
C GLU A 475 14.91 16.06 -29.48
N MET A 476 15.04 16.99 -28.54
CA MET A 476 16.32 17.30 -27.87
C MET A 476 16.89 16.07 -27.14
N ILE A 477 16.05 15.33 -26.41
CA ILE A 477 16.46 14.09 -25.75
C ILE A 477 16.92 13.05 -26.77
N ARG A 478 16.20 12.91 -27.89
CA ARG A 478 16.53 11.95 -28.95
C ARG A 478 17.85 12.31 -29.64
N GLU A 479 18.09 13.60 -29.92
CA GLU A 479 19.33 14.09 -30.50
C GLU A 479 20.52 13.82 -29.58
N GLU A 480 20.41 14.15 -28.28
CA GLU A 480 21.46 13.89 -27.30
C GLU A 480 21.76 12.38 -27.15
N LYS A 481 20.74 11.49 -27.27
CA LYS A 481 20.95 10.03 -27.27
C LYS A 481 21.59 9.48 -28.55
N LEU A 482 21.43 10.17 -29.69
CA LEU A 482 21.92 9.72 -31.00
C LEU A 482 23.31 10.26 -31.34
N LEU A 483 23.77 11.31 -30.65
CA LEU A 483 25.15 11.77 -30.79
C LEU A 483 26.08 10.63 -30.32
N PRO A 484 26.96 10.11 -31.20
CA PRO A 484 27.94 9.11 -30.79
C PRO A 484 28.77 9.75 -29.68
N GLY A 485 28.75 9.13 -28.50
CA GLY A 485 29.36 9.67 -27.30
C GLY A 485 30.78 10.15 -27.58
N ASP A 486 30.95 11.47 -27.61
CA ASP A 486 32.27 12.03 -27.43
C ASP A 486 32.64 11.80 -25.96
N THR A 487 33.64 10.94 -25.85
CA THR A 487 34.28 10.36 -24.69
C THR A 487 34.73 11.35 -23.59
N SER A 488 35.14 10.82 -22.44
CA SER A 488 36.35 11.29 -21.73
C SER A 488 36.35 12.50 -20.77
N LYS A 489 35.23 12.97 -20.19
CA LYS A 489 35.28 14.03 -19.14
C LYS A 489 34.29 13.91 -17.96
N ALA A 490 34.18 12.74 -17.32
CA ALA A 490 33.44 12.62 -16.05
C ALA A 490 34.14 11.73 -15.00
N THR A 491 35.48 11.73 -14.98
CA THR A 491 36.29 11.24 -13.85
C THR A 491 37.40 12.25 -13.55
N ALA A 492 37.00 13.46 -13.13
CA ALA A 492 37.86 14.37 -12.40
C ALA A 492 37.00 15.31 -11.54
N SER A 493 37.14 15.17 -10.21
CA SER A 493 36.44 15.90 -9.13
C SER A 493 34.99 15.45 -8.91
N LYS A 494 34.55 14.94 -7.76
CA LYS A 494 35.10 14.80 -6.40
C LYS A 494 34.59 13.50 -5.78
#